data_AF-A0A2N9M2N0-F1
#
_entry.id   AF-A0A2N9M2N0-F1
#
_cell.length_a   1.000
_cell.length_b   1.000
_cell.length_c   1.000
_cell.angle_alpha   90.00
_cell.angle_beta   90.00
_cell.angle_gamma   90.00
#
_symmetry.space_group_name_H-M   'P 1'
#
loop_
_entity.id
_entity.type
_entity.pdbx_description
1 polymer ?
#
loop_
_entity_poly.entity_id
_entity_poly.type
_entity_poly.pdbx_seq_one_letter_code
_entity_poly.pdbx_strand_id
1 'polypeptide(L)'
;MKTGGSRVILCDMEPMFLPGVEEKPQPGPYRDLIQMMRAKGAEYPQIWHMFAFLPQATQHLARFTQEIMRGPAPLSPGMRELIAAYTSYRNDCPF
;
A
#
# COMPACT_ATOMS: atom_id res chain seq x y z
N MET A 1 -42.95 10.48 7.11
CA MET A 1 -41.74 10.49 7.97
C MET A 1 -41.00 9.18 7.76
N LYS A 2 -39.67 9.22 7.67
CA LYS A 2 -38.69 8.17 7.26
C LYS A 2 -38.26 8.23 5.79
N THR A 3 -37.40 9.20 5.48
CA THR A 3 -36.44 9.11 4.38
C THR A 3 -35.27 8.24 4.84
N GLY A 4 -35.12 7.05 4.25
CA GLY A 4 -33.97 6.18 4.45
C GLY A 4 -32.75 6.75 3.72
N GLY A 5 -31.85 7.40 4.45
CA GLY A 5 -30.53 7.75 3.95
C GLY A 5 -29.64 6.51 3.98
N SER A 6 -29.24 6.04 2.80
CA SER A 6 -28.16 5.06 2.66
C SER A 6 -26.94 5.55 3.42
N ARG A 7 -26.58 4.84 4.48
CA ARG A 7 -25.35 5.07 5.24
C ARG A 7 -24.21 4.69 4.30
N VAL A 8 -23.57 5.68 3.68
CA VAL A 8 -22.28 5.46 3.02
C VAL A 8 -21.37 4.92 4.12
N ILE A 9 -20.96 3.66 4.01
CA ILE A 9 -19.86 3.14 4.83
C ILE A 9 -18.64 3.89 4.30
N LEU A 10 -18.29 5.00 4.94
CA LEU A 10 -16.94 5.54 4.84
C LEU A 10 -16.05 4.45 5.42
N CYS A 11 -15.24 3.78 4.59
CA CYS A 11 -14.11 3.02 5.11
C CYS A 11 -13.16 4.05 5.72
N ASP A 12 -13.34 4.36 7.00
CA ASP A 12 -12.33 5.06 7.79
C ASP A 12 -11.20 4.06 8.02
N MET A 13 -10.20 4.09 7.15
CA MET A 13 -8.95 3.38 7.43
C MET A 13 -8.29 4.01 8.66
N GLU A 14 -7.67 3.19 9.49
CA GLU A 14 -6.85 3.71 10.57
C GLU A 14 -5.72 4.62 10.01
N PRO A 15 -5.53 5.82 10.57
CA PRO A 15 -4.44 6.70 10.16
C PRO A 15 -3.07 6.03 10.29
N MET A 16 -2.11 6.47 9.46
CA MET A 16 -0.76 5.95 9.54
C MET A 16 -0.10 6.36 10.87
N PHE A 17 0.68 5.45 11.46
CA PHE A 17 1.48 5.75 12.67
C PHE A 17 2.44 6.96 12.48
N LEU A 18 2.84 7.25 11.24
CA LEU A 18 3.72 8.37 10.87
C LEU A 18 2.92 9.48 10.16
N PRO A 19 2.21 10.36 10.88
CA PRO A 19 1.35 11.38 10.27
C PRO A 19 2.11 12.32 9.35
N GLY A 20 3.36 12.67 9.70
CA GLY A 20 4.22 13.52 8.86
C GLY A 20 4.59 12.91 7.50
N VAL A 21 4.52 11.58 7.36
CA VAL A 21 4.67 10.86 6.08
C VAL A 21 3.36 10.88 5.32
N GLU A 22 2.25 10.55 5.99
CA GLU A 22 0.91 10.51 5.40
C GLU A 22 0.48 11.86 4.81
N GLU A 23 0.76 12.95 5.53
CA GLU A 23 0.30 14.30 5.18
C GLU A 23 1.16 15.01 4.12
N LYS A 24 2.35 14.47 3.79
CA LYS A 24 3.31 15.12 2.88
C LYS A 24 3.63 14.30 1.62
N PRO A 25 2.63 13.85 0.84
CA PRO A 25 2.88 13.10 -0.38
C PRO A 25 3.47 14.02 -1.47
N GLN A 26 4.56 13.57 -2.08
CA GLN A 26 5.12 14.18 -3.29
C GLN A 26 4.26 13.83 -4.52
N PRO A 27 4.29 14.65 -5.59
CA PRO A 27 3.66 14.29 -6.85
C PRO A 27 4.19 12.96 -7.41
N GLY A 28 3.29 12.08 -7.86
CA GLY A 28 3.67 10.78 -8.40
C GLY A 28 2.54 9.75 -8.33
N PRO A 29 2.76 8.54 -8.91
CA PRO A 29 1.70 7.56 -9.11
C PRO A 29 1.05 7.09 -7.80
N TYR A 30 1.83 6.93 -6.73
CA TYR A 30 1.29 6.48 -5.44
C TYR A 30 0.39 7.54 -4.77
N ARG A 31 0.69 8.83 -4.94
CA ARG A 31 -0.21 9.90 -4.48
C ARG A 31 -1.54 9.83 -5.23
N ASP A 32 -1.51 9.65 -6.55
CA ASP A 32 -2.71 9.58 -7.38
C ASP A 32 -3.55 8.35 -7.05
N LEU A 33 -2.90 7.19 -6.83
CA LEU A 33 -3.55 5.97 -6.39
C LEU A 33 -4.23 6.12 -5.03
N ILE A 34 -3.54 6.72 -4.04
CA ILE A 34 -4.12 7.00 -2.71
C ILE A 34 -5.37 7.88 -2.86
N GLN A 35 -5.29 8.97 -3.64
CA GLN A 35 -6.41 9.88 -3.85
C GLN A 35 -7.60 9.17 -4.51
N MET A 36 -7.33 8.33 -5.52
CA MET A 36 -8.36 7.52 -6.18
C MET A 36 -9.03 6.55 -5.20
N MET A 37 -8.27 5.85 -4.35
CA MET A 37 -8.84 4.89 -3.41
C MET A 37 -9.66 5.57 -2.31
N ARG A 38 -9.18 6.71 -1.79
CA ARG A 38 -9.92 7.57 -0.86
C ARG A 38 -11.24 8.06 -1.47
N ALA A 39 -11.21 8.55 -2.71
CA ALA A 39 -12.42 9.00 -3.40
C ALA A 39 -13.45 7.87 -3.60
N LYS A 40 -12.99 6.61 -3.70
CA LYS A 40 -13.85 5.42 -3.78
C LYS A 40 -14.28 4.88 -2.41
N GLY A 41 -13.76 5.42 -1.31
CA GLY A 41 -13.97 4.86 0.03
C GLY A 41 -13.44 3.42 0.14
N ALA A 42 -12.37 3.09 -0.58
CA ALA A 42 -11.80 1.76 -0.64
C ALA A 42 -10.45 1.68 0.09
N GLU A 43 -10.20 0.55 0.74
CA GLU A 43 -8.94 0.29 1.44
C GLU A 43 -7.76 0.16 0.47
N TYR A 44 -6.57 0.52 0.95
CA TYR A 44 -5.33 0.39 0.21
C TYR A 44 -4.14 0.10 1.13
N PRO A 45 -3.04 -0.48 0.60
CA PRO A 45 -1.84 -0.74 1.40
C PRO A 45 -1.23 0.55 1.95
N GLN A 46 -1.10 0.67 3.27
CA GLN A 46 -0.57 1.90 3.90
C GLN A 46 0.89 2.20 3.50
N ILE A 47 1.67 1.21 3.06
CA ILE A 47 3.03 1.42 2.52
C ILE A 47 3.05 2.40 1.33
N TRP A 48 1.93 2.59 0.62
CA TRP A 48 1.84 3.60 -0.44
C TRP A 48 2.13 5.02 0.07
N HIS A 49 1.86 5.33 1.35
CA HIS A 49 2.24 6.61 1.95
C HIS A 49 3.75 6.81 1.98
N MET A 50 4.52 5.77 2.34
CA MET A 50 5.99 5.82 2.28
C MET A 50 6.47 6.07 0.84
N PHE A 51 5.79 5.46 -0.13
CA PHE A 51 6.19 5.56 -1.54
C PHE A 51 5.85 6.95 -2.12
N ALA A 52 4.75 7.54 -1.70
CA ALA A 52 4.39 8.90 -2.03
C ALA A 52 5.27 9.94 -1.31
N PHE A 53 5.75 9.66 -0.09
CA PHE A 53 6.58 10.60 0.68
C PHE A 53 8.00 10.74 0.14
N LEU A 54 8.66 9.65 -0.26
CA LEU A 54 10.05 9.67 -0.75
C LEU A 54 10.21 8.88 -2.06
N PRO A 55 9.64 9.37 -3.19
CA PRO A 55 9.59 8.63 -4.45
C PRO A 55 10.97 8.28 -5.02
N GLN A 56 11.97 9.17 -4.84
CA GLN A 56 13.32 8.91 -5.34
C GLN A 56 13.96 7.65 -4.75
N ALA A 57 13.65 7.31 -3.50
CA ALA A 57 14.13 6.08 -2.89
C ALA A 57 13.22 4.88 -3.24
N THR A 58 11.91 5.08 -3.14
CA THR A 58 10.93 3.98 -3.16
C THR A 58 10.57 3.49 -4.55
N GLN A 59 10.77 4.28 -5.61
CA GLN A 59 10.57 3.82 -6.99
C GLN A 59 11.48 2.63 -7.35
N HIS A 60 12.72 2.62 -6.83
CA HIS A 60 13.68 1.55 -7.05
C HIS A 60 13.27 0.29 -6.31
N LEU A 61 12.78 0.44 -5.07
CA LEU A 61 12.20 -0.65 -4.29
C LEU A 61 10.98 -1.24 -4.99
N ALA A 62 10.04 -0.41 -5.44
CA ALA A 62 8.83 -0.86 -6.14
C ALA A 62 9.17 -1.68 -7.39
N ARG A 63 10.12 -1.18 -8.20
CA ARG A 63 10.61 -1.91 -9.38
C ARG A 63 11.28 -3.22 -9.00
N PHE A 64 12.17 -3.21 -8.01
CA PHE A 64 12.84 -4.41 -7.55
C PHE A 64 11.85 -5.46 -7.07
N THR A 65 10.88 -5.09 -6.23
CA THR A 65 9.82 -5.99 -5.75
C THR A 65 9.00 -6.56 -6.90
N GLN A 66 8.65 -5.75 -7.91
CA GLN A 66 7.92 -6.25 -9.08
C GLN A 66 8.72 -7.31 -9.83
N GLU A 67 10.01 -7.06 -10.11
CA GLU A 67 10.88 -8.02 -10.80
C GLU A 67 11.08 -9.30 -9.99
N ILE A 68 11.38 -9.17 -8.69
CA ILE A 68 11.63 -10.31 -7.82
C ILE A 68 10.38 -11.13 -7.56
N MET A 69 9.20 -10.52 -7.39
CA MET A 69 7.99 -11.27 -7.03
C MET A 69 7.25 -11.82 -8.24
N ARG A 70 7.31 -11.12 -9.39
CA ARG A 70 6.46 -11.42 -10.56
C ARG A 70 7.22 -11.65 -11.87
N GLY A 71 8.52 -11.34 -11.93
CA GLY A 71 9.35 -11.58 -13.11
C GLY A 71 9.65 -13.07 -13.35
N PRO A 72 10.07 -13.45 -14.58
CA PRO A 72 10.46 -14.82 -14.90
C PRO A 72 11.57 -15.34 -13.99
N ALA A 73 11.36 -16.49 -13.35
CA ALA A 73 12.40 -17.18 -12.58
C ALA A 73 11.97 -18.65 -12.32
N PRO A 74 12.89 -19.53 -11.87
CA PRO A 74 12.58 -20.94 -11.63
C PRO A 74 11.64 -21.17 -10.44
N LEU A 75 11.48 -20.17 -9.55
CA LEU A 75 10.53 -20.21 -8.45
C LEU A 75 9.19 -19.63 -8.87
N SER A 76 8.10 -20.33 -8.58
CA SER A 76 6.74 -19.83 -8.80
C SER A 76 6.46 -18.58 -7.95
N PRO A 77 5.54 -17.68 -8.36
CA PRO A 77 5.17 -16.53 -7.54
C PRO A 77 4.75 -16.90 -6.11
N GLY A 78 3.95 -17.96 -5.96
CA GLY A 78 3.53 -18.43 -4.63
C GLY A 78 4.67 -18.87 -3.72
N MET A 79 5.72 -19.49 -4.27
CA MET A 79 6.91 -19.84 -3.47
C MET A 79 7.68 -18.59 -3.01
N ARG A 80 7.73 -17.55 -3.84
CA ARG A 80 8.38 -16.28 -3.49
C ARG A 80 7.61 -15.56 -2.39
N GLU A 81 6.28 -15.56 -2.46
CA GLU A 81 5.41 -15.04 -1.39
C GLU A 81 5.60 -15.82 -0.09
N LEU A 82 5.74 -17.16 -0.14
CA LEU A 82 6.01 -17.97 1.06
C LEU A 82 7.35 -17.59 1.70
N ILE A 83 8.40 -17.40 0.90
CA ILE A 83 9.71 -16.94 1.39
C ILE A 83 9.57 -15.56 2.04
N ALA A 84 8.89 -14.62 1.37
CA ALA A 84 8.69 -13.26 1.88
C ALA A 84 7.90 -13.27 3.20
N ALA A 85 6.79 -14.01 3.28
CA ALA A 85 5.99 -14.12 4.50
C ALA A 85 6.79 -14.76 5.65
N TYR A 86 7.54 -15.83 5.38
CA TYR A 86 8.37 -16.49 6.38
C TYR A 86 9.47 -15.57 6.92
N THR A 87 10.18 -14.86 6.05
CA THR A 87 11.24 -13.94 6.47
C THR A 87 10.70 -12.69 7.15
N SER A 88 9.55 -12.15 6.71
CA SER A 88 8.86 -11.05 7.40
C SER A 88 8.44 -11.45 8.81
N TYR A 89 7.88 -12.65 8.99
CA TYR A 89 7.56 -13.18 10.32
C TYR A 89 8.79 -13.28 11.22
N ARG A 90 9.92 -13.75 10.68
CA ARG A 90 11.20 -13.84 11.43
C ARG A 90 11.83 -12.49 11.76
N ASN A 91 11.43 -11.43 11.06
CA ASN A 91 11.92 -10.07 11.25
C ASN A 91 10.92 -9.17 12.01
N ASP A 92 9.86 -9.75 12.60
CA ASP A 92 8.80 -9.00 13.29
C ASP A 92 8.27 -7.84 12.43
N CYS A 93 8.03 -8.10 11.15
CA CYS A 93 7.49 -7.13 10.20
C CYS A 93 5.99 -7.38 9.99
N PRO A 94 5.10 -6.71 10.75
CA PRO A 94 3.64 -6.92 10.67
C PRO A 94 2.97 -6.21 9.48
N PHE A 95 3.75 -5.49 8.68
CA PHE A 95 3.29 -4.66 7.56
C PHE A 95 2.92 -5.48 6.32
#